data_AF-A0A0U2IQZ2-F1
#
_entry.id   AF-A0A0U2IQZ2-F1
#
_cell.length_a   1.000
_cell.length_b   1.000
_cell.length_c   1.000
_cell.angle_alpha   90.00
_cell.angle_beta   90.00
_cell.angle_gamma   90.00
#
_symmetry.space_group_name_H-M   'P 1'
#
loop_
_entity.id
_entity.type
_entity.pdbx_description
1 polymer ?
#
loop_
_entity_poly.entity_id
_entity_poly.type
_entity_poly.pdbx_seq_one_letter_code
_entity_poly.pdbx_strand_id
1 'polypeptide(L)' 'MMNVVSFKNRSVPVYYSSDQAAMFELLPHKLKELELNFDFRKKWKRIASVELVRDVAVFRYNDGTKLYLEVG' A
#
# COMPACT_ATOMS: atom_id res chain seq x y z
N MET A 1 12.60 -7.56 0.75
CA MET A 1 12.10 -7.82 2.11
C MET A 1 10.58 -7.86 2.11
N MET A 2 9.98 -8.49 3.11
CA MET A 2 8.52 -8.56 3.29
C MET A 2 8.18 -8.02 4.68
N ASN A 3 7.28 -7.04 4.73
CA ASN A 3 6.64 -6.58 5.97
C ASN A 3 5.12 -6.56 5.80
N VAL A 4 4.43 -6.00 6.78
CA VAL A 4 2.97 -5.87 6.79
C VAL A 4 2.62 -4.41 7.07
N VAL A 5 1.65 -3.89 6.33
CA VAL A 5 1.04 -2.60 6.63
C VAL A 5 -0.41 -2.82 7.06
N SER A 6 -0.82 -2.12 8.10
CA SER A 6 -2.19 -2.17 8.62
C SER A 6 -2.90 -0.87 8.30
N PHE A 7 -4.11 -0.99 7.74
CA PHE A 7 -5.00 0.15 7.55
C PHE A 7 -6.41 -0.26 7.98
N LYS A 8 -6.95 0.49 8.96
CA LYS A 8 -8.16 0.11 9.70
C LYS A 8 -8.01 -1.31 10.27
N ASN A 9 -8.96 -2.19 9.98
CA ASN A 9 -9.03 -3.54 10.54
C ASN A 9 -8.40 -4.60 9.61
N ARG A 10 -7.58 -4.18 8.63
CA ARG A 10 -7.01 -5.10 7.65
C ARG A 10 -5.53 -4.83 7.45
N SER A 11 -4.77 -5.92 7.55
CA SER A 11 -3.33 -5.96 7.31
C SER A 11 -3.05 -6.60 5.96
N VAL A 12 -2.07 -6.06 5.24
CA VAL A 12 -1.71 -6.50 3.89
C VAL A 12 -0.17 -6.63 3.81
N PRO A 13 0.37 -7.70 3.20
CA PRO A 13 1.81 -7.84 3.01
C PRO A 13 2.34 -6.77 2.06
N VAL A 14 3.51 -6.22 2.39
CA VAL A 14 4.25 -5.23 1.60
C VAL A 14 5.61 -5.80 1.23
N TYR A 15 5.93 -5.78 -0.05
CA TYR A 15 7.20 -6.22 -0.61
C TYR A 15 8.01 -5.01 -1.10
N TYR A 16 9.28 -4.92 -0.69
CA TYR A 16 10.14 -3.79 -1.05
C TYR A 16 11.63 -4.17 -0.96
N SER A 17 12.50 -3.47 -1.68
CA SER A 17 13.97 -3.64 -1.59
C SER A 17 14.57 -2.79 -0.46
N SER A 18 15.83 -3.03 -0.09
CA SER A 18 16.52 -2.23 0.94
C SER A 18 16.50 -0.73 0.64
N ASP A 19 16.64 -0.37 -0.63
CA ASP A 19 16.65 1.03 -1.11
C ASP A 19 15.30 1.74 -0.93
N GLN A 20 14.23 0.99 -0.66
CA GLN A 20 12.86 1.48 -0.52
C GLN A 20 12.38 1.47 0.93
N ALA A 21 13.27 1.23 1.90
CA ALA A 21 12.92 1.21 3.32
C ALA A 21 12.30 2.54 3.78
N ALA A 22 12.84 3.68 3.34
CA ALA A 22 12.28 5.00 3.64
C ALA A 22 10.84 5.16 3.10
N MET A 23 10.54 4.60 1.93
CA MET A 23 9.18 4.65 1.38
C MET A 23 8.20 3.79 2.16
N PHE A 24 8.67 2.66 2.71
CA PHE A 24 7.85 1.87 3.62
C PHE A 24 7.47 2.65 4.88
N GLU A 25 8.36 3.50 5.40
CA GLU A 25 8.07 4.37 6.54
C GLU A 25 7.04 5.46 6.21
N LEU A 26 7.03 5.97 4.98
CA LEU A 26 6.08 6.99 4.51
C LEU A 26 4.69 6.42 4.17
N LEU A 27 4.61 5.16 3.72
CA LEU A 27 3.37 4.53 3.29
C LEU A 27 2.23 4.62 4.34
N PRO A 28 2.43 4.34 5.65
CA PRO A 28 1.41 4.54 6.67
C PRO A 28 0.86 5.97 6.75
N HIS A 29 1.71 6.99 6.56
CA HIS A 29 1.28 8.38 6.54
C HIS A 29 0.35 8.65 5.35
N LYS A 30 0.74 8.16 4.17
CA LYS A 30 -0.09 8.27 2.96
C LYS A 30 -1.43 7.54 3.09
N LEU A 31 -1.43 6.36 3.70
CA LEU A 31 -2.67 5.62 3.97
C LEU A 31 -3.58 6.40 4.93
N LYS A 32 -3.01 7.08 5.93
CA LYS A 32 -3.78 7.93 6.86
C LYS A 32 -4.44 9.12 6.16
N GLU A 33 -3.79 9.75 5.18
CA GLU A 33 -4.42 10.80 4.36
C GLU A 33 -5.68 10.29 3.64
N LEU A 34 -5.64 9.03 3.20
CA LEU A 34 -6.74 8.37 2.50
C LEU A 34 -7.79 7.77 3.43
N GLU A 35 -7.69 8.00 4.74
CA GLU A 35 -8.59 7.43 5.75
C GLU A 35 -10.06 7.82 5.54
N LEU A 36 -10.32 9.03 5.05
CA LEU A 36 -11.68 9.52 4.76
C LEU A 36 -12.10 9.29 3.31
N ASN A 37 -11.21 8.78 2.46
CA ASN A 37 -11.52 8.48 1.07
C ASN A 37 -12.30 7.16 0.97
N PHE A 38 -13.61 7.27 0.70
CA PHE A 38 -14.51 6.13 0.66
C PHE A 38 -14.18 5.12 -0.44
N ASP A 39 -13.78 5.61 -1.63
CA ASP A 39 -13.42 4.74 -2.75
C ASP A 39 -12.13 3.98 -2.48
N PHE A 40 -11.13 4.65 -1.90
CA PHE A 40 -9.92 3.99 -1.45
C PHE A 40 -10.22 2.93 -0.38
N ARG A 41 -11.08 3.22 0.60
CA ARG A 41 -11.47 2.24 1.62
C ARG A 41 -12.16 1.00 1.03
N LYS A 42 -13.01 1.17 0.00
CA LYS A 42 -13.62 0.05 -0.72
C LYS A 42 -12.56 -0.77 -1.45
N LYS A 43 -11.66 -0.10 -2.16
CA LYS A 43 -10.53 -0.70 -2.86
C LYS A 43 -9.62 -1.47 -1.88
N TRP A 44 -9.31 -0.89 -0.72
CA TRP A 44 -8.45 -1.48 0.31
C TRP A 44 -8.89 -2.88 0.73
N LYS A 45 -10.21 -3.12 0.83
CA LYS A 45 -10.77 -4.43 1.22
C LYS A 45 -10.46 -5.56 0.23
N ARG A 46 -10.05 -5.23 -1.01
CA ARG A 46 -9.79 -6.19 -2.09
C ARG A 46 -8.31 -6.37 -2.42
N ILE A 47 -7.44 -5.54 -1.85
CA ILE A 47 -5.99 -5.60 -2.10
C ILE A 47 -5.42 -6.90 -1.54
N ALA A 48 -4.61 -7.60 -2.32
CA ALA A 48 -3.95 -8.84 -1.92
C ALA A 48 -2.56 -8.57 -1.32
N SER A 49 -1.81 -7.66 -1.94
CA SER A 49 -0.46 -7.28 -1.56
C SER A 49 -0.13 -5.87 -2.03
N VAL A 50 0.93 -5.31 -1.46
CA VAL A 50 1.53 -4.04 -1.87
C VAL A 50 2.96 -4.30 -2.29
N GLU A 51 3.39 -3.67 -3.36
CA GLU A 51 4.79 -3.67 -3.79
C GLU A 51 5.25 -2.21 -3.88
N LEU A 52 6.37 -1.88 -3.22
CA LEU A 52 6.98 -0.57 -3.37
C LEU A 52 7.94 -0.62 -4.56
N VAL A 53 7.83 0.37 -5.44
CA VAL A 53 8.70 0.51 -6.60
C VAL A 53 9.05 1.98 -6.75
N ARG A 54 10.31 2.33 -6.44
CA ARG A 54 10.75 3.73 -6.37
C ARG A 54 9.84 4.50 -5.42
N ASP A 55 9.19 5.57 -5.87
CA ASP A 55 8.34 6.44 -5.06
C ASP A 55 6.84 6.05 -5.12
N VAL A 56 6.53 4.88 -5.67
CA VAL A 56 5.15 4.43 -5.93
C VAL A 56 4.85 3.14 -5.17
N ALA A 57 3.71 3.12 -4.47
CA ALA A 57 3.07 1.92 -3.96
C ALA A 57 2.13 1.32 -5.00
N VAL A 58 2.41 0.08 -5.39
CA VAL A 58 1.60 -0.72 -6.32
C VAL A 58 0.75 -1.69 -5.51
N PHE A 59 -0.53 -1.40 -5.38
CA PHE A 59 -1.50 -2.29 -4.75
C PHE A 59 -2.01 -3.30 -5.76
N ARG A 60 -1.78 -4.59 -5.51
CA ARG A 60 -2.21 -5.69 -6.38
C ARG A 60 -3.52 -6.27 -5.86
N TYR A 61 -4.48 -6.50 -6.75
CA TYR A 61 -5.76 -7.16 -6.44
C TYR A 61 -5.73 -8.63 -6.85
N ASN A 62 -6.64 -9.44 -6.29
CA ASN A 62 -6.76 -10.86 -6.64
C ASN A 62 -7.20 -11.10 -8.09
N ASP A 63 -7.84 -10.11 -8.72
CA ASP A 63 -8.27 -10.17 -10.13
C ASP A 63 -7.16 -9.76 -11.13
N GLY A 64 -5.94 -9.50 -10.64
CA GLY A 64 -4.80 -9.10 -11.46
C GLY A 64 -4.71 -7.60 -11.75
N THR A 65 -5.72 -6.81 -11.38
CA THR A 65 -5.66 -5.35 -11.52
C THR A 65 -4.66 -4.73 -10.54
N LYS A 66 -4.27 -3.47 -10.79
CA LYS A 66 -3.32 -2.71 -9.99
C LYS A 66 -3.81 -1.30 -9.72
N LEU A 67 -3.56 -0.79 -8.51
CA LEU A 67 -3.73 0.61 -8.15
C LEU A 67 -2.35 1.18 -7.82
N TYR A 68 -2.04 2.34 -8.40
CA TYR A 68 -0.78 3.05 -8.18
C TYR A 68 -1.05 4.24 -7.26
N LEU A 69 -0.17 4.44 -6.28
CA LEU A 69 -0.22 5.56 -5.36
C LEU A 69 1.19 6.10 -5.15
N GLU A 70 1.36 7.39 -5.36
CA GLU A 70 2.59 8.09 -5.02
C GLU A 70 2.72 8.22 -3.49
N VAL A 71 3.89 7.87 -2.98
CA VAL A 71 4.20 7.86 -1.54
C VAL A 71 5.20 8.95 -1.18
N GLY A 72 6.05 9.36 -2.13
CA GLY A 72 7.04 10.44 -1.99
C GLY A 72 6.43 11.83 -1.86
#